data_AF-A0A2M7P9C8-F1
#
_entry.id   AF-A0A2M7P9C8-F1
#
_cell.length_a   1.000
_cell.length_b   1.000
_cell.length_c   1.000
_cell.angle_alpha   90.00
_cell.angle_beta   90.00
_cell.angle_gamma   90.00
#
_symmetry.space_group_name_H-M   'P 1'
#
loop_
_entity.id
_entity.type
_entity.pdbx_description
1 polymer ?
#
loop_
_entity_poly.entity_id
_entity_poly.type
_entity_poly.pdbx_seq_one_letter_code
_entity_poly.pdbx_strand_id
1 'polypeptide(L)'
;SHADWEGSIHARLHVACEDCHAGNPREVDKGSAHQGVYGAMNPRSTVYYTKIPGLCGQCHKREFLDFQSSSHYRSLISQGTGPDCIACHDAMATKVIGAAAIAKLCGVCHNPGNRNLPEVGALARDILSRMAGIDWKIAQVREKLKVAGRQGVNQSKASGFLNLASRELRDCKANWHTFQLQRMAARLDGVDSLVQKALDSLEDHKAGAQ
;
A
#
# COMPACT_ATOMS: atom_id res chain seq x y z
N SER A 1 -13.24 5.36 16.92
CA SER A 1 -14.43 5.95 17.59
C SER A 1 -15.41 6.42 16.53
N HIS A 2 -16.63 6.85 16.89
CA HIS A 2 -17.56 7.47 15.93
C HIS A 2 -16.93 8.69 15.25
N ALA A 3 -16.27 9.56 16.03
CA ALA A 3 -15.58 10.75 15.50
C ALA A 3 -14.47 10.39 14.48
N ASP A 4 -13.69 9.33 14.74
CA ASP A 4 -12.68 8.87 13.79
C ASP A 4 -13.31 8.35 12.49
N TRP A 5 -14.47 7.69 12.59
CA TRP A 5 -15.22 7.22 11.43
C TRP A 5 -15.77 8.39 10.62
N GLU A 6 -16.42 9.37 11.25
CA GLU A 6 -16.98 10.55 10.56
C GLU A 6 -15.93 11.31 9.72
N GLY A 7 -14.68 11.40 10.22
CA GLY A 7 -13.57 12.02 9.49
C GLY A 7 -12.90 11.14 8.43
N SER A 8 -13.27 9.86 8.34
CA SER A 8 -12.59 8.86 7.50
C SER A 8 -13.00 8.90 6.03
N ILE A 9 -12.22 8.21 5.19
CA ILE A 9 -12.61 7.93 3.81
C ILE A 9 -13.82 6.98 3.74
N HIS A 10 -13.96 6.09 4.72
CA HIS A 10 -15.08 5.14 4.79
C HIS A 10 -16.41 5.88 4.96
N ALA A 11 -16.51 6.86 5.86
CA ALA A 11 -17.71 7.69 5.99
C ALA A 11 -18.01 8.47 4.69
N ARG A 12 -16.98 9.05 4.06
CA ARG A 12 -17.14 9.76 2.76
C ARG A 12 -17.63 8.87 1.62
N LEU A 13 -17.36 7.57 1.69
CA LEU A 13 -17.80 6.57 0.71
C LEU A 13 -19.05 5.79 1.18
N HIS A 14 -19.71 6.25 2.24
CA HIS A 14 -20.93 5.65 2.79
C HIS A 14 -20.77 4.20 3.28
N VAL A 15 -19.56 3.82 3.74
CA VAL A 15 -19.37 2.59 4.51
C VAL A 15 -19.86 2.85 5.93
N ALA A 16 -20.95 2.20 6.29
CA ALA A 16 -21.69 2.40 7.52
C ALA A 16 -21.17 1.52 8.68
N CYS A 17 -21.73 1.72 9.87
CA CYS A 17 -21.30 1.03 11.09
C CYS A 17 -21.44 -0.50 10.94
N GLU A 18 -22.56 -0.94 10.38
CA GLU A 18 -22.94 -2.34 10.22
C GLU A 18 -22.07 -3.10 9.22
N ASP A 19 -21.50 -2.41 8.24
CA ASP A 19 -20.57 -3.00 7.26
C ASP A 19 -19.33 -3.59 7.94
N CYS A 20 -18.96 -3.04 9.11
CA CYS A 20 -17.85 -3.51 9.91
C CYS A 20 -18.29 -4.23 11.19
N HIS A 21 -19.24 -3.67 11.94
CA HIS A 21 -19.59 -4.10 13.30
C HIS A 21 -20.84 -5.00 13.39
N ALA A 22 -21.50 -5.30 12.27
CA ALA A 22 -22.83 -5.91 12.19
C ALA A 22 -23.94 -5.03 12.79
N GLY A 23 -25.11 -5.61 13.01
CA GLY A 23 -26.33 -4.89 13.42
C GLY A 23 -27.27 -4.63 12.25
N ASN A 24 -28.36 -3.93 12.52
CA ASN A 24 -29.38 -3.59 11.54
C ASN A 24 -29.81 -2.13 11.69
N PRO A 25 -29.40 -1.23 10.77
CA PRO A 25 -29.73 0.20 10.85
C PRO A 25 -31.21 0.50 10.59
N ARG A 26 -32.00 -0.49 10.14
CA ARG A 26 -33.43 -0.33 9.87
C ARG A 26 -34.31 -0.49 11.11
N GLU A 27 -33.76 -1.04 12.20
CA GLU A 27 -34.49 -1.20 13.46
C GLU A 27 -34.44 0.08 14.28
N VAL A 28 -35.59 0.45 14.86
CA VAL A 28 -35.69 1.63 15.73
C VAL A 28 -35.35 1.30 17.19
N ASP A 29 -35.70 0.08 17.63
CA ASP A 29 -35.34 -0.39 18.95
C ASP A 29 -33.83 -0.64 19.06
N LYS A 30 -33.22 -0.08 20.11
CA LYS A 30 -31.77 -0.18 20.33
C LYS A 30 -31.30 -1.62 20.45
N GLY A 31 -32.06 -2.49 21.13
CA GLY A 31 -31.66 -3.88 21.33
C GLY A 31 -31.66 -4.65 20.01
N SER A 32 -32.71 -4.43 19.22
CA SER A 32 -32.90 -5.04 17.90
C SER A 32 -31.88 -4.53 16.89
N ALA A 33 -31.59 -3.22 16.86
CA ALA A 33 -30.59 -2.61 15.99
C ALA A 33 -29.16 -3.11 16.25
N HIS A 34 -28.81 -3.36 17.51
CA HIS A 34 -27.48 -3.84 17.90
C HIS A 34 -27.39 -5.36 18.02
N GLN A 35 -28.41 -6.11 17.57
CA GLN A 35 -28.34 -7.56 17.59
C GLN A 35 -27.16 -8.05 16.74
N GLY A 36 -26.30 -8.89 17.32
CA GLY A 36 -25.10 -9.39 16.65
C GLY A 36 -23.88 -8.46 16.70
N VAL A 37 -24.02 -7.25 17.28
CA VAL A 37 -22.88 -6.38 17.56
C VAL A 37 -22.19 -6.86 18.84
N TYR A 38 -20.94 -7.28 18.72
CA TYR A 38 -20.12 -7.73 19.84
C TYR A 38 -18.88 -6.85 20.01
N GLY A 39 -18.43 -6.65 21.25
CA GLY A 39 -17.18 -5.96 21.55
C GLY A 39 -15.97 -6.63 20.85
N ALA A 40 -14.95 -5.83 20.49
CA ALA A 40 -13.84 -6.28 19.65
C ALA A 40 -13.04 -7.47 20.21
N MET A 41 -13.02 -7.66 21.53
CA MET A 41 -12.36 -8.79 22.19
C MET A 41 -13.19 -10.09 22.17
N ASN A 42 -14.45 -10.03 21.74
CA ASN A 42 -15.31 -11.21 21.64
C ASN A 42 -15.03 -11.95 20.33
N PRO A 43 -14.69 -13.25 20.35
CA PRO A 43 -14.45 -14.05 19.14
C PRO A 43 -15.64 -14.08 18.16
N ARG A 44 -16.86 -13.79 18.61
CA ARG A 44 -18.05 -13.68 17.74
C ARG A 44 -18.10 -12.36 16.96
N SER A 45 -17.38 -11.33 17.41
CA SER A 45 -17.32 -10.04 16.71
C SER A 45 -16.78 -10.19 15.30
N THR A 46 -17.30 -9.39 14.37
CA THR A 46 -16.79 -9.25 13.00
C THR A 46 -15.46 -8.51 12.97
N VAL A 47 -15.24 -7.61 13.92
CA VAL A 47 -13.99 -6.88 14.15
C VAL A 47 -13.06 -7.59 15.14
N TYR A 48 -13.25 -8.88 15.37
CA TYR A 48 -12.30 -9.67 16.14
C TYR A 48 -10.97 -9.75 15.38
N TYR A 49 -9.85 -9.60 16.10
CA TYR A 49 -8.51 -9.42 15.54
C TYR A 49 -8.15 -10.35 14.36
N THR A 50 -8.43 -11.65 14.49
CA THR A 50 -8.11 -12.63 13.42
C THR A 50 -9.04 -12.57 12.20
N LYS A 51 -10.18 -11.88 12.31
CA LYS A 51 -11.16 -11.70 11.22
C LYS A 51 -10.99 -10.39 10.47
N ILE A 52 -10.28 -9.43 11.04
CA ILE A 52 -10.05 -8.10 10.45
C ILE A 52 -9.53 -8.19 9.00
N PRO A 53 -8.54 -9.04 8.66
CA PRO A 53 -8.09 -9.15 7.27
C PRO A 53 -9.21 -9.55 6.30
N GLY A 54 -10.05 -10.51 6.69
CA GLY A 54 -11.18 -10.95 5.89
C GLY A 54 -12.26 -9.87 5.76
N LEU A 55 -12.49 -9.10 6.83
CA LEU A 55 -13.40 -7.96 6.83
C LEU A 55 -12.94 -6.86 5.85
N CYS A 56 -11.69 -6.40 5.98
CA CYS A 56 -11.11 -5.41 5.06
C CYS A 56 -11.12 -5.92 3.62
N GLY A 57 -10.86 -7.22 3.42
CA GLY A 57 -10.83 -7.88 2.11
C GLY A 57 -12.17 -7.96 1.37
N GLN A 58 -13.30 -7.67 2.02
CA GLN A 58 -14.59 -7.58 1.32
C GLN A 58 -14.59 -6.47 0.25
N CYS A 59 -13.90 -5.37 0.55
CA CYS A 59 -13.70 -4.23 -0.37
C CYS A 59 -12.26 -4.15 -0.90
N HIS A 60 -11.24 -4.35 -0.05
CA HIS A 60 -9.81 -4.30 -0.40
C HIS A 60 -9.27 -5.67 -0.81
N LYS A 61 -9.88 -6.25 -1.84
CA LYS A 61 -9.64 -7.65 -2.25
C LYS A 61 -8.18 -7.92 -2.62
N ARG A 62 -7.54 -6.99 -3.34
CA ARG A 62 -6.16 -7.20 -3.79
C ARG A 62 -5.19 -7.18 -2.61
N GLU A 63 -5.32 -6.19 -1.75
CA GLU A 63 -4.49 -6.04 -0.55
C GLU A 63 -4.65 -7.25 0.37
N PHE A 64 -5.88 -7.75 0.52
CA PHE A 64 -6.14 -8.96 1.30
C PHE A 64 -5.46 -10.19 0.69
N LEU A 65 -5.61 -10.44 -0.62
CA LEU A 65 -4.96 -11.57 -1.29
C LEU A 65 -3.42 -11.52 -1.18
N ASP A 66 -2.84 -10.34 -1.37
CA ASP A 66 -1.39 -10.16 -1.22
C ASP A 66 -0.96 -10.37 0.24
N PHE A 67 -1.73 -9.86 1.19
CA PHE A 67 -1.47 -10.05 2.61
C PHE A 67 -1.53 -11.51 3.03
N GLN A 68 -2.45 -12.30 2.48
CA GLN A 68 -2.57 -13.74 2.75
C GLN A 68 -1.29 -14.52 2.40
N SER A 69 -0.48 -14.02 1.46
CA SER A 69 0.80 -14.63 1.09
C SER A 69 1.93 -14.33 2.10
N SER A 70 1.73 -13.38 3.01
CA SER A 70 2.76 -12.87 3.91
C SER A 70 2.99 -13.75 5.14
N SER A 71 4.18 -13.64 5.73
CA SER A 71 4.48 -14.26 7.02
C SER A 71 3.64 -13.71 8.16
N HIS A 72 3.24 -12.42 8.10
CA HIS A 72 2.35 -11.80 9.10
C HIS A 72 0.99 -12.48 9.14
N TYR A 73 0.33 -12.66 7.99
CA TYR A 73 -0.95 -13.35 7.93
C TYR A 73 -0.84 -14.81 8.42
N ARG A 74 0.24 -15.50 8.05
CA ARG A 74 0.49 -16.87 8.53
C ARG A 74 0.60 -16.92 10.05
N SER A 75 1.37 -16.04 10.66
CA SER A 75 1.49 -15.96 12.12
C SER A 75 0.18 -15.54 12.80
N LEU A 76 -0.58 -14.64 12.19
CA LEU A 76 -1.90 -14.23 12.67
C LEU A 76 -2.88 -15.40 12.74
N ILE A 77 -3.01 -16.18 11.67
CA ILE A 77 -4.01 -17.26 11.60
C ILE A 77 -3.55 -18.51 12.35
N SER A 78 -2.26 -18.84 12.32
CA SER A 78 -1.77 -20.08 12.97
C SER A 78 -1.48 -19.93 14.46
N GLN A 79 -1.08 -18.73 14.92
CA GLN A 79 -0.63 -18.50 16.30
C GLN A 79 -1.38 -17.37 17.01
N GLY A 80 -2.13 -16.54 16.28
CA GLY A 80 -2.80 -15.37 16.85
C GLY A 80 -1.86 -14.18 17.14
N THR A 81 -0.61 -14.19 16.65
CA THR A 81 0.45 -13.25 17.06
C THR A 81 0.95 -12.32 15.95
N GLY A 82 0.64 -12.59 14.68
CA GLY A 82 1.02 -11.70 13.56
C GLY A 82 0.15 -10.44 13.53
N PRO A 83 0.65 -9.28 13.05
CA PRO A 83 -0.14 -8.05 12.91
C PRO A 83 -1.29 -8.25 11.92
N ASP A 84 -2.40 -7.54 12.10
CA ASP A 84 -3.50 -7.45 11.12
C ASP A 84 -3.41 -6.14 10.30
N CYS A 85 -4.48 -5.80 9.57
CA CYS A 85 -4.53 -4.58 8.77
C CYS A 85 -4.46 -3.30 9.61
N ILE A 86 -5.15 -3.29 10.76
CA ILE A 86 -5.32 -2.08 11.58
C ILE A 86 -4.11 -1.81 12.47
N ALA A 87 -3.26 -2.82 12.71
CA ALA A 87 -1.97 -2.66 13.37
C ALA A 87 -1.06 -1.65 12.66
N CYS A 88 -1.23 -1.47 11.33
CA CYS A 88 -0.51 -0.48 10.54
C CYS A 88 -1.39 0.68 10.08
N HIS A 89 -2.61 0.39 9.61
CA HIS A 89 -3.46 1.38 8.92
C HIS A 89 -4.46 2.11 9.81
N ASP A 90 -4.49 1.82 11.11
CA ASP A 90 -5.55 2.20 12.04
C ASP A 90 -6.93 1.60 11.64
N ALA A 91 -7.88 1.56 12.58
CA ALA A 91 -9.16 0.88 12.37
C ALA A 91 -9.99 1.45 11.20
N MET A 92 -9.89 2.76 10.95
CA MET A 92 -10.67 3.47 9.94
C MET A 92 -9.89 3.76 8.65
N ALA A 93 -8.69 3.18 8.49
CA ALA A 93 -7.85 3.27 7.29
C ALA A 93 -7.75 4.69 6.70
N THR A 94 -7.63 5.72 7.55
CA THR A 94 -7.84 7.11 7.15
C THR A 94 -6.76 7.66 6.21
N LYS A 95 -5.61 6.99 6.13
CA LYS A 95 -4.44 7.45 5.38
C LYS A 95 -3.60 6.30 4.84
N VAL A 96 -3.02 6.53 3.66
CA VAL A 96 -1.94 5.70 3.12
C VAL A 96 -0.66 6.00 3.90
N ILE A 97 0.03 4.95 4.35
CA ILE A 97 1.22 5.07 5.18
C ILE A 97 2.42 5.43 4.30
N GLY A 98 3.06 6.56 4.60
CA GLY A 98 4.30 6.97 3.95
C GLY A 98 5.55 6.33 4.54
N ALA A 99 6.69 6.51 3.85
CA ALA A 99 7.99 5.97 4.24
C ALA A 99 8.42 6.34 5.68
N ALA A 100 8.17 7.57 6.12
CA ALA A 100 8.54 7.98 7.48
C ALA A 100 7.76 7.22 8.57
N ALA A 101 6.47 6.98 8.32
CA ALA A 101 5.59 6.30 9.29
C ALA A 101 5.83 4.79 9.32
N ILE A 102 6.13 4.15 8.17
CA ILE A 102 6.24 2.69 8.10
C ILE A 102 7.37 2.15 8.98
N ALA A 103 8.53 2.84 9.05
CA ALA A 103 9.65 2.40 9.88
C ALA A 103 9.26 2.30 11.36
N LYS A 104 8.48 3.27 11.85
CA LYS A 104 8.00 3.29 13.23
C LYS A 104 7.02 2.15 13.50
N LEU A 105 6.09 1.91 12.57
CA LEU A 105 5.10 0.84 12.70
C LEU A 105 5.75 -0.55 12.70
N CYS A 106 6.65 -0.82 11.74
CA CYS A 106 7.40 -2.06 11.72
C CYS A 106 8.24 -2.22 13.01
N GLY A 107 8.86 -1.13 13.49
CA GLY A 107 9.71 -1.12 14.68
C GLY A 107 9.02 -1.50 15.99
N VAL A 108 7.68 -1.47 16.07
CA VAL A 108 6.94 -1.96 17.24
C VAL A 108 7.23 -3.44 17.49
N CYS A 109 7.28 -4.24 16.41
CA CYS A 109 7.54 -5.67 16.48
C CYS A 109 8.98 -6.00 16.06
N HIS A 110 9.49 -5.33 15.03
CA HIS A 110 10.81 -5.56 14.45
C HIS A 110 11.88 -4.70 15.12
N ASN A 111 12.40 -5.18 16.24
CA ASN A 111 13.41 -4.48 17.03
C ASN A 111 14.29 -5.46 17.82
N PRO A 112 15.43 -5.00 18.38
CA PRO A 112 16.34 -5.85 19.13
C PRO A 112 15.71 -6.44 20.40
N GLY A 113 14.80 -5.70 21.06
CA GLY A 113 14.13 -6.13 22.28
C GLY A 113 13.28 -7.39 22.08
N ASN A 114 12.55 -7.44 20.96
CA ASN A 114 11.76 -8.60 20.55
C ASN A 114 12.58 -9.66 19.81
N ARG A 115 13.89 -9.43 19.60
CA ARG A 115 14.79 -10.29 18.81
C ARG A 115 14.23 -10.64 17.42
N ASN A 116 13.57 -9.68 16.79
CA ASN A 116 12.86 -9.89 15.54
C ASN A 116 13.38 -8.93 14.46
N LEU A 117 14.33 -9.39 13.66
CA LEU A 117 14.83 -8.72 12.43
C LEU A 117 14.79 -7.17 12.46
N PRO A 118 15.63 -6.52 13.28
CA PRO A 118 15.55 -5.08 13.53
C PRO A 118 15.70 -4.19 12.27
N GLU A 119 16.32 -4.71 11.23
CA GLU A 119 16.59 -4.02 9.96
C GLU A 119 15.33 -3.82 9.09
N VAL A 120 14.26 -4.59 9.34
CA VAL A 120 13.05 -4.62 8.49
C VAL A 120 12.40 -3.25 8.37
N GLY A 121 12.29 -2.49 9.46
CA GLY A 121 11.69 -1.16 9.43
C GLY A 121 12.47 -0.17 8.57
N ALA A 122 13.80 -0.21 8.63
CA ALA A 122 14.66 0.64 7.82
C ALA A 122 14.56 0.29 6.32
N LEU A 123 14.57 -1.02 6.01
CA LEU A 123 14.41 -1.51 4.64
C LEU A 123 13.05 -1.13 4.05
N ALA A 124 11.96 -1.27 4.81
CA ALA A 124 10.63 -0.89 4.35
C ALA A 124 10.55 0.61 4.02
N ARG A 125 11.13 1.47 4.87
CA ARG A 125 11.21 2.92 4.61
C ARG A 125 12.02 3.24 3.37
N ASP A 126 13.16 2.57 3.18
CA ASP A 126 13.99 2.77 1.99
C ASP A 126 13.21 2.44 0.72
N ILE A 127 12.56 1.27 0.67
CA ILE A 127 11.77 0.85 -0.49
C ILE A 127 10.65 1.85 -0.80
N LEU A 128 9.87 2.31 0.19
CA LEU A 128 8.82 3.31 -0.05
C LEU A 128 9.40 4.66 -0.51
N SER A 129 10.54 5.08 0.04
CA SER A 129 11.23 6.29 -0.39
C SER A 129 11.71 6.17 -1.84
N ARG A 130 12.25 5.00 -2.22
CA ARG A 130 12.67 4.69 -3.59
C ARG A 130 11.50 4.71 -4.56
N MET A 131 10.36 4.10 -4.21
CA MET A 131 9.15 4.17 -5.04
C MET A 131 8.71 5.61 -5.30
N ALA A 132 8.67 6.45 -4.26
CA ALA A 132 8.32 7.86 -4.38
C ALA A 132 9.34 8.64 -5.23
N GLY A 133 10.63 8.35 -5.08
CA GLY A 133 11.69 8.92 -5.91
C GLY A 133 11.55 8.55 -7.38
N ILE A 134 11.26 7.28 -7.68
CA ILE A 134 11.01 6.81 -9.05
C ILE A 134 9.76 7.46 -9.63
N ASP A 135 8.66 7.60 -8.88
CA ASP A 135 7.47 8.33 -9.35
C ASP A 135 7.82 9.74 -9.80
N TRP A 136 8.61 10.46 -8.99
CA TRP A 136 9.05 11.80 -9.31
C TRP A 136 9.91 11.83 -10.56
N LYS A 137 10.90 10.93 -10.67
CA LYS A 137 11.72 10.81 -11.89
C LYS A 137 10.85 10.53 -13.12
N ILE A 138 9.89 9.60 -13.02
CA ILE A 138 8.95 9.30 -14.11
C ILE A 138 8.17 10.55 -14.52
N ALA A 139 7.67 11.33 -13.56
CA ALA A 139 6.96 12.57 -13.84
C ALA A 139 7.85 13.59 -14.57
N GLN A 140 9.12 13.71 -14.19
CA GLN A 140 10.08 14.56 -14.90
C GLN A 140 10.36 14.09 -16.33
N VAL A 141 10.57 12.78 -16.55
CA VAL A 141 10.78 12.24 -17.90
C VAL A 141 9.54 12.49 -18.76
N ARG A 142 8.33 12.33 -18.21
CA ARG A 142 7.08 12.65 -18.93
C ARG A 142 7.04 14.10 -19.39
N GLU A 143 7.49 15.03 -18.56
CA GLU A 143 7.53 16.45 -18.96
C GLU A 143 8.58 16.69 -20.04
N LYS A 144 9.77 16.09 -19.93
CA LYS A 144 10.80 16.17 -20.99
C LYS A 144 10.29 15.61 -22.32
N LEU A 145 9.54 14.51 -22.30
CA LEU A 145 8.91 13.94 -23.50
C LEU A 145 7.91 14.92 -24.13
N LYS A 146 7.04 15.56 -23.34
CA LYS A 146 6.11 16.57 -23.88
C LYS A 146 6.86 17.70 -24.59
N VAL A 147 7.95 18.20 -24.00
CA VAL A 147 8.78 19.25 -24.61
C VAL A 147 9.44 18.75 -25.89
N ALA A 148 10.05 17.56 -25.87
CA ALA A 148 10.69 16.94 -27.03
C ALA A 148 9.70 16.73 -28.19
N GLY A 149 8.47 16.28 -27.88
CA GLY A 149 7.40 16.14 -28.86
C GLY A 149 6.99 17.44 -29.53
N ARG A 150 6.96 18.56 -28.78
CA ARG A 150 6.72 19.91 -29.36
C ARG A 150 7.84 20.37 -30.29
N GLN A 151 9.05 19.85 -30.08
CA GLN A 151 10.24 20.14 -30.90
C GLN A 151 10.41 19.18 -32.08
N GLY A 152 9.48 18.24 -32.30
CA GLY A 152 9.57 17.26 -33.38
C GLY A 152 10.63 16.17 -33.17
N VAL A 153 11.17 16.03 -31.95
CA VAL A 153 12.18 15.00 -31.63
C VAL A 153 11.53 13.62 -31.60
N ASN A 154 12.16 12.63 -32.23
CA ASN A 154 11.69 11.25 -32.13
C ASN A 154 11.85 10.74 -30.68
N GLN A 155 10.72 10.38 -30.07
CA GLN A 155 10.66 9.97 -28.67
C GLN A 155 10.17 8.53 -28.47
N SER A 156 10.14 7.72 -29.54
CA SER A 156 9.50 6.41 -29.52
C SER A 156 10.18 5.44 -28.54
N LYS A 157 11.52 5.39 -28.54
CA LYS A 157 12.31 4.57 -27.62
C LYS A 157 12.13 5.02 -26.16
N ALA A 158 12.31 6.31 -25.91
CA ALA A 158 12.17 6.90 -24.58
C ALA A 158 10.77 6.67 -23.99
N SER A 159 9.72 6.87 -24.80
CA SER A 159 8.33 6.60 -24.41
C SER A 159 8.10 5.12 -24.09
N GLY A 160 8.70 4.20 -24.87
CA GLY A 160 8.64 2.77 -24.62
C GLY A 160 9.20 2.37 -23.26
N PHE A 161 10.42 2.83 -22.94
CA PHE A 161 11.05 2.57 -21.64
C PHE A 161 10.26 3.18 -20.48
N LEU A 162 9.79 4.43 -20.63
CA LEU A 162 9.04 5.09 -19.57
C LEU A 162 7.68 4.44 -19.30
N ASN A 163 7.02 3.92 -20.33
CA ASN A 163 5.78 3.16 -20.19
C ASN A 163 6.00 1.84 -19.45
N LEU A 164 7.10 1.13 -19.74
CA LEU A 164 7.46 -0.08 -19.01
C LEU A 164 7.81 0.23 -17.55
N ALA A 165 8.65 1.24 -17.29
CA ALA A 165 8.95 1.69 -15.93
C ALA A 165 7.69 2.05 -15.14
N SER A 166 6.76 2.78 -15.78
CA SER A 166 5.49 3.18 -15.16
C SER A 166 4.60 1.99 -14.82
N ARG A 167 4.58 0.93 -15.65
CA ARG A 167 3.83 -0.31 -15.36
C ARG A 167 4.46 -1.06 -14.20
N GLU A 168 5.77 -1.31 -14.27
CA GLU A 168 6.48 -2.06 -13.23
C GLU A 168 6.41 -1.36 -11.87
N LEU A 169 6.50 -0.03 -11.82
CA LEU A 169 6.32 0.72 -10.57
C LEU A 169 4.90 0.57 -10.01
N ARG A 170 3.87 0.63 -10.86
CA ARG A 170 2.49 0.39 -10.43
C ARG A 170 2.32 -1.01 -9.86
N ASP A 171 2.92 -2.01 -10.48
CA ASP A 171 2.89 -3.38 -9.98
C ASP A 171 3.66 -3.51 -8.66
N CYS A 172 4.78 -2.83 -8.49
CA CYS A 172 5.50 -2.80 -7.21
C CYS A 172 4.62 -2.21 -6.08
N LYS A 173 3.91 -1.10 -6.36
CA LYS A 173 2.97 -0.51 -5.41
C LYS A 173 1.81 -1.43 -5.08
N ALA A 174 1.24 -2.09 -6.09
CA ALA A 174 0.13 -3.02 -5.89
C ALA A 174 0.55 -4.22 -5.02
N ASN A 175 1.75 -4.78 -5.26
CA ASN A 175 2.25 -5.97 -4.55
C ASN A 175 2.91 -5.66 -3.19
N TRP A 176 2.87 -4.41 -2.72
CA TRP A 176 3.50 -4.00 -1.45
C TRP A 176 3.03 -4.85 -0.26
N HIS A 177 1.73 -5.20 -0.23
CA HIS A 177 1.10 -5.96 0.85
C HIS A 177 1.52 -7.44 0.93
N THR A 178 2.34 -7.92 -0.01
CA THR A 178 3.03 -9.22 0.12
C THR A 178 4.17 -9.20 1.13
N PHE A 179 4.69 -8.01 1.46
CA PHE A 179 5.84 -7.78 2.34
C PHE A 179 7.13 -8.53 1.92
N GLN A 180 7.27 -8.86 0.63
CA GLN A 180 8.49 -9.44 0.06
C GLN A 180 9.55 -8.36 -0.19
N LEU A 181 10.08 -7.76 0.89
CA LEU A 181 10.91 -6.55 0.82
C LEU A 181 12.15 -6.70 -0.09
N GLN A 182 12.89 -7.81 0.03
CA GLN A 182 14.09 -8.05 -0.78
C GLN A 182 13.77 -8.16 -2.28
N ARG A 183 12.69 -8.89 -2.62
CA ARG A 183 12.21 -8.99 -4.00
C ARG A 183 11.77 -7.63 -4.53
N MET A 184 11.11 -6.83 -3.70
CA MET A 184 10.68 -5.48 -4.07
C MET A 184 11.88 -4.57 -4.35
N ALA A 185 12.89 -4.59 -3.48
CA ALA A 185 14.12 -3.81 -3.67
C ALA A 185 14.80 -4.14 -5.01
N ALA A 186 14.94 -5.44 -5.34
CA ALA A 186 15.52 -5.88 -6.61
C ALA A 186 14.67 -5.48 -7.82
N ARG A 187 13.33 -5.54 -7.72
CA ARG A 187 12.45 -5.05 -8.81
C ARG A 187 12.64 -3.56 -9.05
N LEU A 188 12.76 -2.76 -7.99
CA LEU A 188 12.94 -1.31 -8.13
C LEU A 188 14.26 -0.92 -8.80
N ASP A 189 15.33 -1.71 -8.67
CA ASP A 189 16.58 -1.50 -9.42
C ASP A 189 16.31 -1.57 -10.94
N GLY A 190 15.49 -2.53 -11.36
CA GLY A 190 15.05 -2.67 -12.76
C GLY A 190 14.18 -1.49 -13.21
N VAL A 191 13.30 -0.98 -12.35
CA VAL A 191 12.48 0.19 -12.66
C VAL A 191 13.34 1.44 -12.81
N ASP A 192 14.27 1.70 -11.89
CA ASP A 192 15.23 2.80 -11.99
C ASP A 192 16.05 2.72 -13.28
N SER A 193 16.54 1.52 -13.65
CA SER A 193 17.25 1.30 -14.91
C SER A 193 16.42 1.66 -16.14
N LEU A 194 15.12 1.32 -16.14
CA LEU A 194 14.21 1.69 -17.23
C LEU A 194 13.97 3.20 -17.31
N VAL A 195 13.86 3.88 -16.17
CA VAL A 195 13.76 5.35 -16.13
C VAL A 195 15.02 5.98 -16.69
N GLN A 196 16.20 5.47 -16.33
CA GLN A 196 17.47 5.97 -16.85
C GLN A 196 17.57 5.76 -18.37
N LYS A 197 17.25 4.56 -18.88
CA LYS A 197 17.20 4.30 -20.33
C LYS A 197 16.26 5.24 -21.08
N ALA A 198 15.15 5.64 -20.46
CA ALA A 198 14.23 6.62 -21.05
C ALA A 198 14.86 8.02 -21.14
N LEU A 199 15.63 8.43 -20.13
CA LEU A 199 16.38 9.69 -20.13
C LEU A 199 17.50 9.68 -21.16
N ASP A 200 18.34 8.65 -21.16
CA ASP A 200 19.48 8.52 -22.09
C ASP A 200 18.99 8.57 -23.55
N SER A 201 17.88 7.87 -23.83
CA SER A 201 17.25 7.87 -25.17
C SER A 201 16.79 9.25 -25.62
N LEU A 202 16.53 10.20 -24.72
CA LEU A 202 16.19 11.59 -25.07
C LEU A 202 17.42 12.46 -25.32
N GLU A 203 18.54 12.15 -24.68
CA GLU A 203 19.78 12.91 -24.79
C GLU A 203 20.53 12.56 -26.08
N ASP A 204 20.57 11.27 -26.45
CA ASP A 204 21.17 10.80 -27.72
C ASP A 204 20.56 11.48 -28.95
N HIS A 205 19.24 11.73 -28.93
CA HIS A 205 18.56 12.41 -30.02
C HIS A 205 18.83 13.91 -30.09
N LYS A 206 19.24 14.55 -28.99
CA LYS A 206 19.67 15.96 -29.01
C LYS A 206 21.10 16.11 -29.54
N ALA A 207 21.98 15.14 -29.25
CA ALA A 207 23.36 15.16 -29.71
C ALA A 207 23.50 14.91 -31.22
N GLY A 208 22.59 14.12 -31.82
CA GLY A 208 22.58 13.86 -33.27
C GLY A 208 21.83 14.88 -34.12
N ALA A 209 21.27 15.94 -33.53
CA ALA A 209 20.52 17.00 -34.22
C ALA A 209 21.26 18.36 -34.29
N GLN A 210 22.53 18.39 -33.86
CA GLN A 210 23.48 19.50 -34.05
C GLN A 210 24.42 19.17 -35.20
#